data_AF-A0A8T4PDJ6-F1
#
_entry.id   AF-A0A8T4PDJ6-F1
#
_cell.length_a   1.000
_cell.length_b   1.000
_cell.length_c   1.000
_cell.angle_alpha   90.00
_cell.angle_beta   90.00
_cell.angle_gamma   90.00
#
_symmetry.space_group_name_H-M   'P 1'
#
loop_
_entity.id
_entity.type
_entity.pdbx_description
1 polymer ?
#
loop_
_entity_poly.entity_id
_entity_poly.type
_entity_poly.pdbx_seq_one_letter_code
_entity_poly.pdbx_strand_id
1 'polypeptide(L)'
;MPLAVTHVLLTIIVVDLYRDYVAKHKKYFTLHTVFIAGFAGLLPDIDIPLNWLLNFFGLSIAHGTITHTPLSGLIFLIPGFILWRHKKHRAGMYFFVACFGVLFHLFLDYFLGGGHYEGVMIFYPLLDTTFKLHLLNKLSIPNVPAAVDAIILLLWLWHEEMKHKISDFI
;
A
#
# COMPACT_ATOMS: atom_id res chain seq x y z
N MET A 1 2.46 14.14 4.93
CA MET A 1 2.76 12.77 4.51
C MET A 1 2.66 11.78 5.65
N PRO A 2 1.74 10.80 5.58
CA PRO A 2 2.09 9.47 6.09
C PRO A 2 3.41 9.03 5.42
N LEU A 3 4.33 8.46 6.18
CA LEU A 3 5.62 8.06 5.60
C LEU A 3 5.41 6.90 4.62
N ALA A 4 6.33 6.67 3.69
CA ALA A 4 6.32 5.45 2.87
C ALA A 4 6.24 4.18 3.75
N VAL A 5 6.86 4.26 4.95
CA VAL A 5 6.76 3.25 6.00
C VAL A 5 5.32 3.03 6.46
N THR A 6 4.53 4.09 6.69
CA THR A 6 3.11 3.99 7.07
C THR A 6 2.33 3.15 6.06
N HIS A 7 2.53 3.39 4.76
CA HIS A 7 1.84 2.67 3.69
C HIS A 7 2.17 1.18 3.71
N VAL A 8 3.45 0.82 3.83
CA VAL A 8 3.88 -0.58 3.92
C VAL A 8 3.34 -1.23 5.19
N LEU A 9 3.54 -0.59 6.33
CA LEU A 9 3.24 -1.12 7.64
C LEU A 9 1.74 -1.38 7.78
N LEU A 10 0.89 -0.40 7.50
CA LEU A 10 -0.56 -0.57 7.57
C LEU A 10 -1.05 -1.60 6.56
N THR A 11 -0.46 -1.67 5.36
CA THR A 11 -0.83 -2.70 4.38
C THR A 11 -0.51 -4.10 4.89
N ILE A 12 0.71 -4.32 5.41
CA ILE A 12 1.12 -5.60 6.00
C ILE A 12 0.15 -5.98 7.12
N ILE A 13 -0.10 -5.08 8.06
CA ILE A 13 -0.94 -5.32 9.23
C ILE A 13 -2.37 -5.67 8.82
N VAL A 14 -2.99 -4.90 7.94
CA VAL A 14 -4.38 -5.16 7.53
C VAL A 14 -4.50 -6.50 6.80
N VAL A 15 -3.55 -6.82 5.92
CA VAL A 15 -3.55 -8.09 5.17
C VAL A 15 -3.26 -9.28 6.09
N ASP A 16 -2.38 -9.10 7.06
CA ASP A 16 -2.02 -10.10 8.05
C ASP A 16 -3.17 -10.41 9.00
N LEU A 17 -3.82 -9.37 9.56
CA LEU A 17 -5.04 -9.52 10.36
C LEU A 17 -6.16 -10.19 9.56
N TYR A 18 -6.34 -9.79 8.29
CA TYR A 18 -7.31 -10.46 7.42
C TYR A 18 -6.97 -11.95 7.22
N ARG A 19 -5.69 -12.30 7.01
CA ARG A 19 -5.24 -13.70 6.88
C ARG A 19 -5.62 -14.51 8.12
N ASP A 20 -5.36 -13.97 9.29
CA ASP A 20 -5.42 -14.74 10.53
C ASP A 20 -6.82 -14.93 11.04
N TYR A 21 -7.66 -13.91 10.92
CA TYR A 21 -8.99 -13.87 11.51
C TYR A 21 -10.12 -14.09 10.51
N VAL A 22 -9.91 -13.80 9.21
CA VAL A 22 -11.00 -13.81 8.21
C VAL A 22 -10.76 -14.82 7.08
N ALA A 23 -9.52 -14.96 6.59
CA ALA A 23 -9.22 -15.75 5.42
C ALA A 23 -9.40 -17.26 5.68
N LYS A 24 -10.37 -17.86 4.99
CA LYS A 24 -10.62 -19.32 5.03
C LYS A 24 -9.59 -20.13 4.24
N HIS A 25 -8.93 -19.52 3.25
CA HIS A 25 -8.06 -20.21 2.28
C HIS A 25 -6.57 -19.99 2.52
N LYS A 26 -6.08 -20.40 3.70
CA LYS A 26 -4.68 -20.25 4.11
C LYS A 26 -3.66 -20.97 3.21
N LYS A 27 -4.11 -21.92 2.38
CA LYS A 27 -3.26 -22.62 1.39
C LYS A 27 -2.61 -21.68 0.36
N TYR A 28 -3.32 -20.65 -0.06
CA TYR A 28 -2.83 -19.69 -1.06
C TYR A 28 -2.46 -18.35 -0.44
N PHE A 29 -3.11 -18.00 0.67
CA PHE A 29 -2.86 -16.79 1.44
C PHE A 29 -1.77 -17.04 2.49
N THR A 30 -0.51 -17.01 2.03
CA THR A 30 0.68 -17.34 2.84
C THR A 30 1.36 -16.09 3.39
N LEU A 31 2.37 -16.25 4.25
CA LEU A 31 3.18 -15.10 4.72
C LEU A 31 3.79 -14.30 3.55
N HIS A 32 4.19 -14.98 2.47
CA HIS A 32 4.67 -14.33 1.25
C HIS A 32 3.62 -13.40 0.63
N THR A 33 2.33 -13.74 0.69
CA THR A 33 1.28 -12.86 0.17
C THR A 33 1.14 -11.59 1.01
N VAL A 34 1.35 -11.68 2.33
CA VAL A 34 1.38 -10.50 3.22
C VAL A 34 2.56 -9.60 2.85
N PHE A 35 3.76 -10.17 2.69
CA PHE A 35 4.93 -9.42 2.26
C PHE A 35 4.74 -8.73 0.90
N ILE A 36 4.20 -9.45 -0.09
CA ILE A 36 3.92 -8.89 -1.42
C ILE A 36 2.89 -7.76 -1.34
N ALA A 37 1.86 -7.87 -0.48
CA ALA A 37 0.90 -6.78 -0.29
C ALA A 37 1.59 -5.51 0.24
N GLY A 38 2.42 -5.65 1.28
CA GLY A 38 3.19 -4.55 1.84
C GLY A 38 4.09 -3.87 0.80
N PHE A 39 4.84 -4.67 0.04
CA PHE A 39 5.69 -4.16 -1.04
C PHE A 39 4.88 -3.50 -2.15
N ALA A 40 3.73 -4.07 -2.51
CA ALA A 40 2.83 -3.48 -3.49
C ALA A 40 2.25 -2.13 -3.04
N GLY A 41 2.12 -1.91 -1.73
CA GLY A 41 1.78 -0.62 -1.15
C GLY A 41 2.81 0.49 -1.39
N LEU A 42 4.02 0.18 -1.88
CA LEU A 42 5.00 1.19 -2.34
C LEU A 42 4.94 1.48 -3.83
N LEU A 43 4.21 0.66 -4.62
CA LEU A 43 4.22 0.79 -6.07
C LEU A 43 3.66 2.12 -6.57
N PRO A 44 2.67 2.77 -5.92
CA PRO A 44 2.27 4.11 -6.33
C PRO A 44 3.40 5.13 -6.27
N ASP A 45 4.32 5.00 -5.31
CA ASP A 45 5.47 5.90 -5.14
C ASP A 45 6.65 5.58 -6.07
N ILE A 46 6.53 4.61 -6.98
CA ILE A 46 7.62 4.23 -7.90
C ILE A 46 7.97 5.35 -8.90
N ASP A 47 7.08 6.32 -9.05
CA ASP A 47 7.32 7.53 -9.83
C ASP A 47 8.44 8.41 -9.20
N ILE A 48 8.71 8.31 -7.90
CA ILE A 48 9.84 8.99 -7.24
C ILE A 48 11.20 8.49 -7.77
N PRO A 49 11.56 7.20 -7.63
CA PRO A 49 12.83 6.70 -8.17
C PRO A 49 12.88 6.77 -9.70
N LEU A 50 11.75 6.64 -10.37
CA LEU A 50 11.66 6.87 -11.81
C LEU A 50 12.01 8.32 -12.17
N ASN A 51 11.49 9.30 -11.43
CA ASN A 51 11.82 10.70 -11.63
C ASN A 51 13.31 10.98 -11.37
N TRP A 52 13.94 10.32 -10.39
CA TRP A 52 15.40 10.41 -10.20
C TRP A 52 16.17 9.93 -11.44
N LEU A 53 15.75 8.81 -12.02
CA LEU A 53 16.35 8.28 -13.25
C LEU A 53 16.11 9.21 -14.45
N LEU A 54 14.91 9.77 -14.59
CA LEU A 54 14.58 10.66 -15.71
C LEU A 54 15.29 12.00 -15.62
N ASN A 55 15.47 12.54 -14.42
CA ASN A 55 16.23 13.77 -14.19
C ASN A 55 17.69 13.64 -14.66
N PHE A 56 18.27 12.43 -14.61
CA PHE A 56 19.59 12.15 -15.19
C PHE A 56 19.65 12.43 -16.71
N PHE A 57 18.52 12.32 -17.41
CA PHE A 57 18.39 12.60 -18.84
C PHE A 57 17.77 13.98 -19.14
N GLY A 58 17.58 14.83 -18.12
CA GLY A 58 16.95 16.15 -18.28
C GLY A 58 15.43 16.10 -18.47
N LEU A 59 14.78 14.98 -18.11
CA LEU A 59 13.33 14.82 -18.12
C LEU A 59 12.78 14.85 -16.69
N SER A 60 11.55 15.32 -16.49
CA SER A 60 10.91 15.35 -15.16
C SER A 60 9.48 14.81 -15.22
N ILE A 61 9.09 14.04 -14.21
CA ILE A 61 7.70 13.61 -13.99
C ILE A 61 7.23 14.15 -12.65
N ALA A 62 6.00 14.67 -12.62
CA ALA A 62 5.36 15.07 -11.39
C ALA A 62 4.93 13.84 -10.58
N HIS A 63 5.48 13.70 -9.38
CA HIS A 63 5.03 12.69 -8.42
C HIS A 63 3.56 12.91 -8.06
N GLY A 64 2.84 11.82 -7.81
CA GLY A 64 1.43 11.88 -7.42
C GLY A 64 0.46 11.95 -8.60
N THR A 65 0.93 11.66 -9.82
CA THR A 65 0.10 11.75 -11.04
C THR A 65 -0.30 10.39 -11.60
N ILE A 66 0.54 9.79 -12.45
CA ILE A 66 0.21 8.62 -13.27
C ILE A 66 -0.12 7.40 -12.39
N THR A 67 0.67 7.18 -11.35
CA THR A 67 0.59 6.00 -10.47
C THR A 67 -0.44 6.16 -9.35
N HIS A 68 -0.86 7.39 -9.05
CA HIS A 68 -1.79 7.71 -7.96
C HIS A 68 -3.25 7.69 -8.42
N THR A 69 -3.60 6.67 -9.21
CA THR A 69 -4.91 6.50 -9.82
C THR A 69 -5.45 5.10 -9.50
N PRO A 70 -6.77 4.90 -9.35
CA PRO A 70 -7.33 3.55 -9.18
C PRO A 70 -6.99 2.59 -10.32
N LEU A 71 -6.69 3.12 -11.51
CA LEU A 71 -6.24 2.34 -12.67
C LEU A 71 -4.94 1.57 -12.38
N SER A 72 -4.04 2.12 -11.55
CA SER A 72 -2.82 1.42 -11.13
C SER A 72 -3.11 0.08 -10.43
N GLY A 73 -4.19 0.01 -9.63
CA GLY A 73 -4.65 -1.23 -9.02
C GLY A 73 -5.25 -2.22 -10.03
N LEU A 74 -5.95 -1.70 -11.06
CA LEU A 74 -6.56 -2.54 -12.09
C LEU A 74 -5.54 -3.34 -12.91
N ILE A 75 -4.33 -2.80 -13.09
CA ILE A 75 -3.22 -3.52 -13.76
C ILE A 75 -2.94 -4.85 -13.05
N PHE A 76 -3.16 -4.93 -11.73
CA PHE A 76 -3.03 -6.18 -10.98
C PHE A 76 -4.33 -6.97 -10.89
N LEU A 77 -5.47 -6.30 -10.80
CA LEU A 77 -6.77 -6.95 -10.66
C LEU A 77 -7.12 -7.86 -11.86
N ILE A 78 -6.93 -7.37 -13.08
CA ILE A 78 -7.26 -8.08 -14.32
C ILE A 78 -6.49 -9.42 -14.45
N PRO A 79 -5.15 -9.44 -14.41
CA PRO A 79 -4.41 -10.71 -14.45
C PRO A 79 -4.71 -11.61 -13.26
N GLY A 80 -5.03 -11.05 -12.08
CA GLY A 80 -5.51 -11.80 -10.92
C GLY A 80 -6.75 -12.64 -11.23
N PHE A 81 -7.78 -12.04 -11.82
CA PHE A 81 -9.00 -12.76 -12.23
C PHE A 81 -8.74 -13.78 -13.34
N ILE A 82 -7.92 -13.45 -14.33
CA ILE A 82 -7.56 -14.37 -15.42
C ILE A 82 -6.90 -15.63 -14.84
N LEU A 83 -5.87 -15.47 -13.99
CA LEU A 83 -5.17 -16.58 -13.36
C LEU A 83 -6.08 -17.39 -12.44
N TRP A 84 -6.99 -16.73 -11.72
CA TRP A 84 -7.97 -17.40 -10.89
C TRP A 84 -8.89 -18.30 -11.70
N ARG A 85 -9.41 -17.82 -12.84
CA ARG A 85 -10.25 -18.59 -13.76
C ARG A 85 -9.51 -19.80 -14.35
N HIS A 86 -8.21 -19.69 -14.59
CA HIS A 86 -7.34 -20.79 -15.02
C HIS A 86 -6.88 -21.71 -13.87
N LYS A 87 -7.52 -21.64 -12.69
CA LYS A 87 -7.22 -22.45 -11.50
C LYS A 87 -5.78 -22.27 -10.96
N LYS A 88 -5.07 -21.21 -11.37
CA LYS A 88 -3.75 -20.82 -10.85
C LYS A 88 -3.90 -19.94 -9.60
N HIS A 89 -4.63 -20.43 -8.61
CA HIS A 89 -5.07 -19.65 -7.44
C HIS A 89 -3.93 -19.00 -6.65
N ARG A 90 -2.79 -19.67 -6.50
CA ARG A 90 -1.63 -19.11 -5.78
C ARG A 90 -1.04 -17.89 -6.50
N ALA A 91 -0.87 -17.97 -7.81
CA ALA A 91 -0.37 -16.86 -8.61
C ALA A 91 -1.41 -15.73 -8.66
N GLY A 92 -2.68 -16.05 -8.86
CA GLY A 92 -3.77 -15.07 -8.82
C GLY A 92 -3.84 -14.33 -7.48
N MET A 93 -3.56 -15.01 -6.37
CA MET A 93 -3.52 -14.39 -5.04
C MET A 93 -2.46 -13.29 -4.95
N TYR A 94 -1.25 -13.49 -5.50
CA TYR A 94 -0.22 -12.43 -5.52
C TYR A 94 -0.70 -11.17 -6.23
N PHE A 95 -1.42 -11.32 -7.34
CA PHE A 95 -2.00 -10.19 -8.05
C PHE A 95 -3.15 -9.52 -7.27
N PHE A 96 -3.99 -10.30 -6.59
CA PHE A 96 -5.05 -9.73 -5.75
C PHE A 96 -4.51 -8.96 -4.55
N VAL A 97 -3.52 -9.50 -3.84
CA VAL A 97 -2.91 -8.78 -2.70
C VAL A 97 -2.06 -7.60 -3.16
N ALA A 98 -1.46 -7.66 -4.35
CA ALA A 98 -0.79 -6.51 -4.94
C ALA A 98 -1.77 -5.39 -5.31
N CYS A 99 -2.90 -5.74 -5.94
CA CYS A 99 -4.02 -4.81 -6.18
C CYS A 99 -4.50 -4.17 -4.87
N PHE A 100 -4.69 -4.98 -3.82
CA PHE A 100 -5.07 -4.49 -2.50
C PHE A 100 -4.03 -3.51 -1.96
N GLY A 101 -2.72 -3.84 -1.99
CA GLY A 101 -1.67 -2.95 -1.50
C GLY A 101 -1.66 -1.60 -2.23
N VAL A 102 -1.77 -1.60 -3.55
CA VAL A 102 -1.86 -0.39 -4.37
C VAL A 102 -3.10 0.44 -4.00
N LEU A 103 -4.29 -0.17 -3.99
CA LEU A 103 -5.52 0.55 -3.67
C LEU A 103 -5.56 1.04 -2.22
N PHE A 104 -4.96 0.28 -1.30
CA PHE A 104 -4.88 0.66 0.11
C PHE A 104 -3.88 1.79 0.33
N HIS A 105 -2.79 1.84 -0.44
CA HIS A 105 -1.93 3.02 -0.50
C HIS A 105 -2.75 4.25 -0.91
N LEU A 106 -3.48 4.19 -2.03
CA LEU A 106 -4.32 5.32 -2.48
C LEU A 106 -5.38 5.71 -1.44
N PHE A 107 -5.96 4.72 -0.75
CA PHE A 107 -6.87 4.96 0.35
C PHE A 107 -6.19 5.77 1.46
N LEU A 108 -5.01 5.35 1.93
CA LEU A 108 -4.26 6.08 2.95
C LEU A 108 -3.88 7.48 2.48
N ASP A 109 -3.50 7.63 1.22
CA ASP A 109 -3.13 8.92 0.65
C ASP A 109 -4.33 9.88 0.55
N TYR A 110 -5.52 9.36 0.24
CA TYR A 110 -6.76 10.13 0.29
C TYR A 110 -7.12 10.58 1.71
N PHE A 111 -7.01 9.70 2.71
CA PHE A 111 -7.42 10.02 4.09
C PHE A 111 -6.36 10.81 4.87
N LEU A 112 -5.10 10.39 4.78
CA LEU A 112 -3.99 10.84 5.62
C LEU A 112 -3.05 11.80 4.89
N GLY A 113 -3.05 11.84 3.56
CA GLY A 113 -2.22 12.75 2.77
C GLY A 113 -2.39 14.21 3.21
N GLY A 114 -1.28 14.93 3.26
CA GLY A 114 -1.00 16.25 3.86
C GLY A 114 -0.31 17.27 2.93
N GLY A 115 0.46 16.81 1.95
CA GLY A 115 1.36 17.62 1.11
C GLY A 115 0.81 17.98 -0.27
N HIS A 116 1.62 18.73 -1.04
CA HIS A 116 1.23 19.30 -2.34
C HIS A 116 1.13 18.25 -3.47
N TYR A 117 1.88 17.15 -3.35
CA TYR A 117 1.92 16.02 -4.28
C TYR A 117 1.12 14.80 -3.78
N GLU A 118 0.46 14.93 -2.64
CA GLU A 118 -0.23 13.84 -1.94
C GLU A 118 -1.72 13.81 -2.33
N GLY A 119 -2.31 12.62 -2.43
CA GLY A 119 -3.72 12.41 -2.73
C GLY A 119 -3.96 11.57 -3.98
N VAL A 120 -5.24 11.37 -4.32
CA VAL A 120 -5.63 10.43 -5.39
C VAL A 120 -6.21 11.17 -6.57
N MET A 121 -5.75 10.84 -7.77
CA MET A 121 -6.32 11.31 -9.03
C MET A 121 -7.33 10.29 -9.56
N ILE A 122 -8.54 10.30 -8.99
CA ILE A 122 -9.58 9.27 -9.26
C ILE A 122 -9.95 9.20 -10.75
N PHE A 123 -9.98 10.35 -11.43
CA PHE A 123 -10.50 10.50 -12.79
C PHE A 123 -9.41 10.76 -13.84
N TYR A 124 -8.13 10.66 -13.50
CA TYR A 124 -7.06 10.81 -14.48
C TYR A 124 -7.13 9.69 -15.55
N PRO A 125 -6.90 9.98 -16.85
CA PRO A 125 -6.46 11.26 -17.44
C PRO A 125 -7.58 12.20 -17.89
N LEU A 126 -8.84 11.95 -17.51
CA LEU A 126 -9.97 12.81 -17.90
C LEU A 126 -10.04 14.11 -17.09
N LEU A 127 -9.53 14.10 -15.86
CA LEU A 127 -9.54 15.25 -14.96
C LEU A 127 -8.27 15.28 -14.08
N ASP A 128 -7.56 16.41 -14.12
CA ASP A 128 -6.33 16.65 -13.37
C ASP A 128 -6.58 17.19 -11.95
N THR A 129 -7.58 16.65 -11.26
CA THR A 129 -7.92 17.05 -9.88
C THR A 129 -7.48 15.98 -8.89
N THR A 130 -6.70 16.40 -7.88
CA THR A 130 -6.29 15.56 -6.75
C THR A 130 -7.31 15.63 -5.63
N PHE A 131 -7.74 14.48 -5.13
CA PHE A 131 -8.71 14.35 -4.04
C PHE A 131 -8.03 13.90 -2.74
N LYS A 132 -8.37 14.54 -1.61
CA LYS A 132 -7.86 14.21 -0.25
C LYS A 132 -8.68 14.86 0.88
N LEU A 133 -8.60 14.29 2.08
CA LEU A 133 -9.30 14.74 3.30
C LEU A 133 -8.39 15.43 4.34
N HIS A 134 -7.06 15.27 4.22
CA HIS A 134 -6.07 15.95 5.07
C HIS A 134 -6.22 15.70 6.58
N LEU A 135 -6.52 14.47 7.01
CA LEU A 135 -6.77 14.19 8.44
C LEU A 135 -5.54 14.47 9.33
N LEU A 136 -4.32 14.14 8.88
CA LEU A 136 -3.11 14.34 9.67
C LEU A 136 -2.72 15.82 9.83
N ASN A 137 -2.99 16.67 8.83
CA ASN A 137 -2.67 18.10 8.91
C ASN A 137 -3.48 18.82 10.01
N LYS A 138 -4.66 18.30 10.36
CA LYS A 138 -5.49 18.87 11.43
C LYS A 138 -4.83 18.76 12.81
N LEU A 139 -3.91 17.82 12.99
CA LEU A 139 -3.25 17.59 14.28
C LEU A 139 -2.12 18.59 14.55
N SER A 140 -1.51 19.21 13.52
CA SER A 140 -0.49 20.28 13.64
C SER A 140 0.65 20.03 14.64
N ILE A 141 0.98 18.77 14.94
CA ILE A 141 2.05 18.39 15.87
C ILE A 141 3.24 17.83 15.05
N PRO A 142 4.47 18.32 15.27
CA PRO A 142 5.66 17.78 14.62
C PRO A 142 5.85 16.29 14.91
N ASN A 143 6.35 15.52 13.94
CA ASN A 143 6.70 14.11 14.09
C ASN A 143 5.55 13.14 14.43
N VAL A 144 4.29 13.58 14.38
CA VAL A 144 3.12 12.69 14.57
C VAL A 144 3.16 11.47 13.65
N PRO A 145 3.45 11.58 12.35
CA PRO A 145 3.44 10.40 11.47
C PRO A 145 4.42 9.31 11.94
N ALA A 146 5.64 9.69 12.34
CA ALA A 146 6.63 8.75 12.84
C ALA A 146 6.24 8.13 14.20
N ALA A 147 5.66 8.92 15.10
CA ALA A 147 5.17 8.41 16.38
C ALA A 147 4.00 7.43 16.20
N VAL A 148 3.09 7.74 15.27
CA VAL A 148 1.97 6.87 14.88
C VAL A 148 2.49 5.55 14.30
N ASP A 149 3.45 5.60 13.37
CA ASP A 149 4.08 4.39 12.81
C ASP A 149 4.72 3.54 13.90
N ALA A 150 5.47 4.15 14.83
CA ALA A 150 6.10 3.42 15.93
C ALA A 150 5.07 2.74 16.85
N ILE A 151 3.99 3.43 17.21
CA ILE A 151 2.91 2.87 18.02
C ILE A 151 2.25 1.70 17.28
N ILE A 152 1.91 1.88 16.01
CA ILE A 152 1.26 0.83 15.21
C ILE A 152 2.19 -0.38 15.08
N LEU A 153 3.48 -0.17 14.83
CA LEU A 153 4.48 -1.24 14.77
C LEU A 153 4.55 -2.03 16.08
N LEU A 154 4.63 -1.34 17.22
CA LEU A 154 4.68 -2.00 18.53
C LEU A 154 3.40 -2.81 18.80
N LEU A 155 2.24 -2.27 18.46
CA LEU A 155 0.97 -2.99 18.60
C LEU A 155 0.92 -4.23 17.70
N TRP A 156 1.43 -4.15 16.48
CA TRP A 156 1.49 -5.30 15.57
C TRP A 156 2.49 -6.35 16.06
N LEU A 157 3.70 -5.96 16.49
CA LEU A 157 4.67 -6.91 17.06
C LEU A 157 4.12 -7.61 18.30
N TRP A 158 3.38 -6.90 19.15
CA TRP A 158 2.70 -7.51 20.28
C TRP A 158 1.64 -8.52 19.82
N HIS A 159 0.83 -8.18 18.81
CA HIS A 159 -0.14 -9.09 18.21
C HIS A 159 0.54 -10.35 17.62
N GLU A 160 1.63 -10.18 16.87
CA GLU A 160 2.41 -11.27 16.28
C GLU A 160 3.02 -12.18 17.36
N GLU A 161 3.53 -11.62 18.46
CA GLU A 161 4.04 -12.40 19.59
C GLU A 161 2.92 -13.19 20.29
N MET A 162 1.75 -12.58 20.50
CA MET A 162 0.62 -13.25 21.12
C MET A 162 0.04 -14.35 20.22
N LYS A 163 0.04 -14.15 18.90
CA LYS A 163 -0.63 -15.03 17.94
C LYS A 163 0.27 -16.12 17.37
N HIS A 164 1.51 -15.78 17.03
CA HIS A 164 2.45 -16.64 16.29
C HIS A 164 3.74 -16.93 17.04
N LYS A 165 3.94 -16.36 18.24
CA LYS A 165 5.13 -16.59 19.07
C LYS A 165 6.42 -16.29 18.31
N ILE A 166 6.51 -15.07 17.75
CA ILE A 166 7.65 -14.67 16.92
C ILE A 166 9.00 -14.73 17.65
N SER A 167 9.00 -14.70 18.99
CA SER A 167 10.18 -14.96 19.81
C SER A 167 10.86 -16.30 19.52
N ASP A 168 10.11 -17.31 19.08
CA ASP A 168 10.65 -18.65 18.80
C ASP A 168 11.46 -18.71 17.50
N PHE A 169 11.40 -17.64 16.69
CA PHE A 169 12.11 -17.52 15.41
C PHE A 169 13.34 -16.60 15.45
N ILE A 170 13.56 -15.88 16.56
CA ILE A 170 14.69 -14.96 16.79
C ILE A 170 15.76 -15.67 17.61
#